data_AF-A0A2H0B9N7-F1
#
_entry.id   AF-A0A2H0B9N7-F1
#
_cell.length_a   1.000
_cell.length_b   1.000
_cell.length_c   1.000
_cell.angle_alpha   90.00
_cell.angle_beta   90.00
_cell.angle_gamma   90.00
#
_symmetry.space_group_name_H-M   'P 1'
#
loop_
_entity.id
_entity.type
_entity.pdbx_description
1 polymer ?
#
loop_
_entity_poly.entity_id
_entity_poly.type
_entity_poly.pdbx_seq_one_letter_code
_entity_poly.pdbx_strand_id
1 'polypeptide(L)'
;MAYLTKKISGNNIYYYAEESHRVNGVRRRKWQKYLGPLFKIIEAIDGVREKPNYAEIFHLGTPSAYLNTVERINLVNSLNNSFHKRKQGLRIGFYLTIAAINRAICPVSKTSLWEWFKDTILLRAFPNVDKNSLSSQLFWDNTKKISYNAIQNAWKQIVDKTIAHENIDLSNVSCDGTNFYTFISSFNMRCSIAKRGKNKQGRRDKKQVSFALFCTRKDHFPLYFDVYEGNKHDSKEFEKIIEKFFKNFNDKCNSNKGITIVFDKGNNSKDNFEKFINNPNYHFVGSVKVDDHKELGPVLNNDKRFIKLSNPKLEDVKAFRVKKIIYGIEMTVIEITFWDPDGQLLRSAS
;
A
#
# COMPACT_ATOMS: atom_id res chain seq x y z
N MET A 1 -35.99 -1.77 -40.47
CA MET A 1 -36.91 -0.73 -39.96
C MET A 1 -37.94 -1.38 -39.07
N ALA A 2 -38.15 -0.80 -37.89
CA ALA A 2 -39.16 -1.28 -36.96
C ALA A 2 -40.57 -0.86 -37.40
N TYR A 3 -41.57 -1.70 -37.14
CA TYR A 3 -42.98 -1.47 -37.42
C TYR A 3 -43.85 -1.96 -36.26
N LEU A 4 -45.09 -1.47 -36.18
CA LEU A 4 -46.07 -1.87 -35.18
C LEU A 4 -46.92 -3.04 -35.70
N THR A 5 -47.08 -4.06 -34.86
CA THR A 5 -47.99 -5.19 -35.11
C THR A 5 -49.04 -5.25 -34.03
N LYS A 6 -50.31 -5.39 -34.44
CA LYS A 6 -51.42 -5.70 -33.53
C LYS A 6 -51.59 -7.22 -33.39
N LYS A 7 -51.84 -7.70 -32.18
CA LYS A 7 -52.25 -9.08 -31.89
C LYS A 7 -53.50 -9.08 -31.02
N ILE A 8 -54.44 -9.96 -31.36
CA ILE A 8 -55.69 -10.13 -30.63
C ILE A 8 -55.54 -11.37 -29.74
N SER A 9 -55.84 -11.23 -28.45
CA SER A 9 -55.87 -12.35 -27.50
C SER A 9 -57.12 -12.22 -26.64
N GLY A 10 -58.09 -13.11 -26.86
CA GLY A 10 -59.45 -12.95 -26.34
C GLY A 10 -60.11 -11.67 -26.90
N ASN A 11 -60.75 -10.88 -26.03
CA ASN A 11 -61.36 -9.60 -26.40
C ASN A 11 -60.37 -8.41 -26.37
N ASN A 12 -59.07 -8.65 -26.13
CA ASN A 12 -58.09 -7.58 -25.93
C ASN A 12 -57.13 -7.46 -27.13
N ILE A 13 -56.82 -6.21 -27.50
CA ILE A 13 -55.85 -5.88 -28.55
C ILE A 13 -54.54 -5.44 -27.90
N TYR A 14 -53.45 -6.06 -28.34
CA TYR A 14 -52.10 -5.82 -27.86
C TYR A 14 -51.18 -5.38 -28.99
N TYR A 15 -50.26 -4.47 -28.71
CA TYR A 15 -49.32 -3.95 -29.69
C TYR A 15 -47.91 -4.43 -29.40
N TYR A 16 -47.17 -4.63 -30.49
CA TYR A 16 -45.78 -5.03 -30.47
C TYR A 16 -44.98 -4.16 -31.43
N ALA A 17 -43.80 -3.71 -31.01
CA ALA A 17 -42.80 -3.22 -31.94
C ALA A 17 -42.00 -4.41 -32.46
N GLU A 18 -41.84 -4.52 -33.77
CA GLU A 18 -41.12 -5.61 -34.42
C GLU A 18 -40.17 -5.06 -35.47
N GLU A 19 -39.05 -5.75 -35.67
CA GLU A 19 -38.21 -5.55 -36.85
C GLU A 19 -38.00 -6.91 -37.51
N SER A 20 -37.99 -6.92 -38.85
CA SER A 20 -37.69 -8.12 -39.63
C SER A 20 -36.53 -7.85 -40.58
N HIS A 21 -35.77 -8.90 -40.89
CA HIS A 21 -34.76 -8.91 -41.95
C HIS A 21 -34.99 -10.13 -42.85
N ARG A 22 -34.36 -10.16 -44.02
CA ARG A 22 -34.41 -11.34 -44.90
C ARG A 22 -33.18 -12.22 -44.66
N VAL A 23 -33.40 -13.52 -44.53
CA VAL A 23 -32.34 -14.56 -44.54
C VAL A 23 -32.70 -15.50 -45.68
N ASN A 24 -31.82 -15.62 -46.68
CA ASN A 24 -32.03 -16.45 -47.87
C ASN A 24 -33.38 -16.18 -48.57
N GLY A 25 -33.72 -14.89 -48.76
CA GLY A 25 -34.97 -14.48 -49.41
C GLY A 25 -36.23 -14.55 -48.52
N VAL A 26 -36.18 -15.26 -47.40
CA VAL A 26 -37.32 -15.41 -46.47
C VAL A 26 -37.28 -14.34 -45.39
N ARG A 27 -38.40 -13.66 -45.16
CA ARG A 27 -38.54 -12.67 -44.08
C ARG A 27 -38.52 -13.39 -42.73
N ARG A 28 -37.54 -13.08 -41.88
CA ARG A 28 -37.44 -13.55 -40.49
C ARG A 28 -37.48 -12.37 -39.54
N ARG A 29 -38.15 -12.57 -38.40
CA ARG A 29 -38.22 -11.55 -37.35
C ARG A 29 -36.84 -11.43 -36.68
N LYS A 30 -36.31 -10.20 -36.59
CA LYS A 30 -35.06 -9.85 -35.91
C LYS A 30 -35.28 -9.73 -34.40
N TRP A 31 -36.33 -9.01 -33.99
CA TRP A 31 -36.75 -8.88 -32.59
C TRP A 31 -38.23 -8.50 -32.48
N GLN A 32 -38.81 -8.73 -31.31
CA GLN A 32 -40.16 -8.31 -30.93
C GLN A 32 -40.13 -7.74 -29.52
N LYS A 33 -40.78 -6.60 -29.29
CA LYS A 33 -41.03 -6.07 -27.95
C LYS A 33 -42.53 -5.88 -27.75
N TYR A 34 -43.06 -6.40 -26.64
CA TYR A 34 -44.43 -6.19 -26.22
C TYR A 34 -44.58 -4.77 -25.68
N LEU A 35 -45.56 -4.03 -26.21
CA LEU A 35 -45.84 -2.65 -25.80
C LEU A 35 -47.05 -2.55 -24.87
N GLY A 36 -47.87 -3.60 -24.78
CA GLY A 36 -49.12 -3.57 -24.03
C GLY A 36 -50.35 -3.28 -24.90
N PRO A 37 -51.53 -3.17 -24.27
CA PRO A 37 -52.74 -2.69 -24.92
C PRO A 37 -52.65 -1.19 -25.22
N LEU A 38 -53.47 -0.71 -26.16
CA LEU A 38 -53.40 0.68 -26.65
C LEU A 38 -53.46 1.71 -25.53
N PHE A 39 -54.37 1.53 -24.56
CA PHE A 39 -54.55 2.49 -23.46
C PHE A 39 -53.28 2.63 -22.59
N LYS A 40 -52.53 1.54 -22.36
CA LYS A 40 -51.26 1.61 -21.60
C LYS A 40 -50.15 2.32 -22.36
N ILE A 41 -50.17 2.24 -23.70
CA ILE A 41 -49.20 2.96 -24.54
C ILE A 41 -49.52 4.46 -24.49
N ILE A 42 -50.80 4.81 -24.58
CA ILE A 42 -51.26 6.19 -24.43
C ILE A 42 -50.92 6.70 -23.01
N GLU A 43 -51.25 5.96 -21.96
CA GLU A 43 -50.87 6.30 -20.57
C GLU A 43 -49.36 6.44 -20.38
N ALA A 44 -48.52 5.65 -21.05
CA ALA A 44 -47.07 5.77 -20.94
C ALA A 44 -46.50 7.02 -21.65
N ILE A 45 -47.19 7.51 -22.69
CA ILE A 45 -46.79 8.70 -23.47
C ILE A 45 -47.36 9.97 -22.84
N ASP A 46 -48.64 9.95 -22.48
CA ASP A 46 -49.40 11.08 -21.96
C ASP A 46 -49.35 11.17 -20.43
N GLY A 47 -49.05 10.06 -19.76
CA GLY A 47 -48.92 10.02 -18.31
C GLY A 47 -47.76 10.86 -17.82
N VAL A 48 -47.96 11.50 -16.67
CA VAL A 48 -46.88 12.14 -15.92
C VAL A 48 -45.85 11.05 -15.62
N ARG A 49 -44.64 11.15 -16.21
CA ARG A 49 -43.53 10.24 -15.87
C ARG A 49 -43.48 10.11 -14.35
N GLU A 50 -43.56 8.89 -13.83
CA GLU A 50 -43.49 8.65 -12.39
C GLU A 50 -42.25 9.37 -11.87
N LYS A 51 -42.49 10.39 -11.04
CA LYS A 51 -41.39 11.10 -10.39
C LYS A 51 -40.75 10.11 -9.43
N PRO A 52 -39.42 10.01 -9.40
CA PRO A 52 -38.75 9.15 -8.43
C PRO A 52 -39.21 9.52 -7.02
N ASN A 53 -39.61 8.51 -6.23
CA ASN A 53 -40.10 8.73 -4.86
C ASN A 53 -39.01 9.34 -3.96
N TYR A 54 -37.75 9.00 -4.21
CA TYR A 54 -36.59 9.53 -3.52
C TYR A 54 -35.33 9.33 -4.37
N ALA A 55 -34.25 10.02 -3.98
CA ALA A 55 -32.90 9.79 -4.48
C ALA A 55 -32.03 9.27 -3.34
N GLU A 56 -31.25 8.22 -3.59
CA GLU A 56 -30.23 7.76 -2.63
C GLU A 56 -28.92 8.49 -2.90
N ILE A 57 -28.39 9.16 -1.89
CA ILE A 57 -27.07 9.80 -1.94
C ILE A 57 -26.07 8.86 -1.28
N PHE A 58 -25.01 8.51 -2.01
CA PHE A 58 -23.94 7.65 -1.52
C PHE A 58 -22.62 7.96 -2.23
N HIS A 59 -21.50 7.57 -1.63
CA HIS A 59 -20.18 7.79 -2.20
C HIS A 59 -19.86 6.75 -3.30
N LEU A 60 -19.87 7.20 -4.56
CA LEU A 60 -19.55 6.37 -5.72
C LEU A 60 -18.06 6.45 -6.11
N GLY A 61 -17.56 7.64 -6.41
CA GLY A 61 -16.28 7.83 -7.12
C GLY A 61 -15.07 7.20 -6.43
N THR A 62 -14.66 7.76 -5.29
CA THR A 62 -13.44 7.31 -4.58
C THR A 62 -13.50 5.82 -4.19
N PRO A 63 -14.57 5.30 -3.57
CA PRO A 63 -14.66 3.86 -3.27
C PRO A 63 -14.57 2.98 -4.52
N SER A 64 -15.16 3.38 -5.64
CA SER A 64 -15.06 2.64 -6.91
C SER A 64 -13.63 2.62 -7.45
N ALA A 65 -12.90 3.73 -7.37
CA ALA A 65 -11.50 3.80 -7.80
C ALA A 65 -10.60 2.86 -6.98
N TYR A 66 -10.83 2.79 -5.66
CA TYR A 66 -10.13 1.83 -4.80
C TYR A 66 -10.54 0.38 -5.09
N LEU A 67 -11.81 0.10 -5.35
CA LEU A 67 -12.25 -1.24 -5.77
C LEU A 67 -11.58 -1.68 -7.07
N ASN A 68 -11.54 -0.80 -8.07
CA ASN A 68 -10.84 -1.08 -9.32
C ASN A 68 -9.35 -1.37 -9.08
N THR A 69 -8.68 -0.62 -8.19
CA THR A 69 -7.29 -0.90 -7.82
C THR A 69 -7.13 -2.26 -7.13
N VAL A 70 -8.04 -2.57 -6.20
CA VAL A 70 -8.10 -3.86 -5.48
C VAL A 70 -8.27 -5.04 -6.44
N GLU A 71 -9.10 -4.88 -7.47
CA GLU A 71 -9.30 -5.88 -8.52
C GLU A 71 -8.07 -6.01 -9.42
N ARG A 72 -7.49 -4.89 -9.88
CA ARG A 72 -6.29 -4.87 -10.73
C ARG A 72 -5.11 -5.61 -10.11
N ILE A 73 -4.87 -5.44 -8.80
CA ILE A 73 -3.81 -6.16 -8.08
C ILE A 73 -4.28 -7.50 -7.49
N ASN A 74 -5.54 -7.87 -7.72
CA ASN A 74 -6.17 -9.08 -7.21
C ASN A 74 -5.99 -9.26 -5.68
N LEU A 75 -6.14 -8.17 -4.93
CA LEU A 75 -5.77 -8.07 -3.50
C LEU A 75 -6.55 -9.06 -2.64
N VAL A 76 -7.88 -9.08 -2.80
CA VAL A 76 -8.78 -9.91 -1.98
C VAL A 76 -8.41 -11.39 -2.10
N ASN A 77 -8.13 -11.89 -3.30
CA ASN A 77 -7.78 -13.29 -3.49
C ASN A 77 -6.37 -13.60 -2.99
N SER A 78 -5.39 -12.71 -3.19
CA SER A 78 -4.03 -12.87 -2.63
C SER A 78 -4.06 -13.02 -1.11
N LEU A 79 -4.83 -12.17 -0.43
CA LEU A 79 -5.02 -12.25 1.01
C LEU A 79 -5.82 -13.51 1.39
N ASN A 80 -6.91 -13.83 0.70
CA ASN A 80 -7.73 -15.00 1.04
C ASN A 80 -6.98 -16.33 0.87
N ASN A 81 -6.04 -16.42 -0.08
CA ASN A 81 -5.21 -17.60 -0.25
C ASN A 81 -4.16 -17.74 0.85
N SER A 82 -3.77 -16.63 1.47
CA SER A 82 -2.77 -16.61 2.54
C SER A 82 -3.36 -16.91 3.92
N PHE A 83 -4.68 -16.86 4.08
CA PHE A 83 -5.34 -17.03 5.38
C PHE A 83 -6.51 -18.02 5.32
N HIS A 84 -6.55 -18.96 6.27
CA HIS A 84 -7.67 -19.90 6.38
C HIS A 84 -8.98 -19.20 6.76
N LYS A 85 -10.06 -19.52 6.04
CA LYS A 85 -11.41 -19.03 6.35
C LYS A 85 -11.94 -19.65 7.64
N ARG A 86 -12.55 -18.85 8.52
CA ARG A 86 -13.29 -19.34 9.69
C ARG A 86 -14.69 -19.82 9.29
N LYS A 87 -15.30 -20.66 10.15
CA LYS A 87 -16.72 -21.03 10.01
C LYS A 87 -17.66 -19.81 10.11
N GLN A 88 -17.24 -18.74 10.79
CA GLN A 88 -18.04 -17.54 11.05
C GLN A 88 -17.48 -16.29 10.37
N GLY A 89 -18.37 -15.44 9.86
CA GLY A 89 -18.04 -14.15 9.26
C GLY A 89 -17.43 -14.23 7.85
N LEU A 90 -17.04 -13.07 7.35
CA LEU A 90 -16.40 -12.91 6.05
C LEU A 90 -14.96 -13.45 6.06
N ARG A 91 -14.35 -13.60 4.88
CA ARG A 91 -12.94 -14.00 4.80
C ARG A 91 -12.02 -12.89 5.27
N ILE A 92 -10.86 -13.25 5.84
CA ILE A 92 -9.87 -12.32 6.36
C ILE A 92 -9.41 -11.31 5.29
N GLY A 93 -9.19 -11.76 4.06
CA GLY A 93 -8.79 -10.87 2.98
C GLY A 93 -9.82 -9.79 2.67
N PHE A 94 -11.11 -10.12 2.76
CA PHE A 94 -12.18 -9.13 2.61
C PHE A 94 -12.14 -8.08 3.74
N TYR A 95 -12.06 -8.52 5.00
CA TYR A 95 -11.95 -7.58 6.13
C TYR A 95 -10.76 -6.63 6.01
N LEU A 96 -9.57 -7.16 5.65
CA LEU A 96 -8.37 -6.36 5.48
C LEU A 96 -8.50 -5.38 4.30
N THR A 97 -9.10 -5.82 3.20
CA THR A 97 -9.35 -4.97 2.02
C THR A 97 -10.28 -3.81 2.38
N ILE A 98 -11.44 -4.09 2.98
CA ILE A 98 -12.38 -3.03 3.38
C ILE A 98 -11.75 -2.10 4.42
N ALA A 99 -10.96 -2.62 5.36
CA ALA A 99 -10.24 -1.79 6.32
C ALA A 99 -9.17 -0.90 5.65
N ALA A 100 -8.48 -1.39 4.62
CA ALA A 100 -7.51 -0.61 3.86
C ALA A 100 -8.18 0.51 3.05
N ILE A 101 -9.27 0.20 2.33
CA ILE A 101 -10.06 1.20 1.60
C ILE A 101 -10.60 2.26 2.58
N ASN A 102 -11.18 1.83 3.70
CA ASN A 102 -11.67 2.75 4.71
C ASN A 102 -10.57 3.68 5.24
N ARG A 103 -9.38 3.12 5.56
CA ARG A 103 -8.23 3.89 6.05
C ARG A 103 -7.77 4.95 5.04
N ALA A 104 -7.86 4.65 3.75
CA ALA A 104 -7.42 5.52 2.67
C ALA A 104 -8.43 6.63 2.33
N ILE A 105 -9.73 6.40 2.56
CA ILE A 105 -10.79 7.35 2.22
C ILE A 105 -11.25 8.16 3.43
N CYS A 106 -11.79 7.50 4.45
CA CYS A 106 -12.38 8.13 5.62
C CYS A 106 -12.17 7.19 6.82
N PRO A 107 -11.03 7.29 7.52
CA PRO A 107 -10.67 6.34 8.56
C PRO A 107 -11.64 6.43 9.73
N VAL A 108 -12.49 5.41 9.89
CA VAL A 108 -13.41 5.29 11.03
C VAL A 108 -13.04 4.11 11.92
N SER A 109 -13.64 4.08 13.10
CA SER A 109 -13.47 2.94 14.02
C SER A 109 -14.01 1.65 13.42
N LYS A 110 -13.53 0.49 13.89
CA LYS A 110 -14.08 -0.81 13.45
C LYS A 110 -15.55 -1.00 13.84
N THR A 111 -16.02 -0.29 14.87
CA THR A 111 -17.44 -0.25 15.26
C THR A 111 -18.29 0.56 14.28
N SER A 112 -17.71 1.62 13.71
CA SER A 112 -18.38 2.52 12.75
C SER A 112 -18.24 2.06 11.30
N LEU A 113 -17.57 0.94 11.04
CA LEU A 113 -17.23 0.50 9.69
C LEU A 113 -18.47 0.21 8.84
N TRP A 114 -19.52 -0.37 9.44
CA TRP A 114 -20.79 -0.62 8.74
C TRP A 114 -21.48 0.69 8.32
N GLU A 115 -21.54 1.67 9.21
CA GLU A 115 -22.21 2.95 8.92
C GLU A 115 -21.51 3.68 7.77
N TRP A 116 -20.18 3.62 7.71
CA TRP A 116 -19.45 4.11 6.53
C TRP A 116 -19.70 3.25 5.29
N PHE A 117 -19.68 1.92 5.41
CA PHE A 117 -19.78 0.99 4.29
C PHE A 117 -21.12 1.12 3.55
N LYS A 118 -22.24 1.20 4.28
CA LYS A 118 -23.59 1.26 3.70
C LYS A 118 -23.83 2.53 2.86
N ASP A 119 -23.13 3.61 3.16
CA ASP A 119 -23.25 4.92 2.49
C ASP A 119 -22.29 5.04 1.29
N THR A 120 -21.72 3.92 0.82
CA THR A 120 -20.81 3.85 -0.34
C THR A 120 -21.33 2.87 -1.39
N ILE A 121 -20.74 2.89 -2.58
CA ILE A 121 -21.00 1.88 -3.63
C ILE A 121 -20.71 0.44 -3.16
N LEU A 122 -19.92 0.25 -2.10
CA LEU A 122 -19.53 -1.06 -1.59
C LEU A 122 -20.75 -1.91 -1.20
N LEU A 123 -21.83 -1.28 -0.72
CA LEU A 123 -23.07 -1.98 -0.40
C LEU A 123 -23.69 -2.66 -1.63
N ARG A 124 -23.62 -2.02 -2.79
CA ARG A 124 -24.11 -2.58 -4.06
C ARG A 124 -23.12 -3.56 -4.67
N ALA A 125 -21.81 -3.32 -4.51
CA ALA A 125 -20.78 -4.24 -4.97
C ALA A 125 -20.78 -5.56 -4.18
N PHE A 126 -21.18 -5.53 -2.91
CA PHE A 126 -21.22 -6.69 -2.01
C PHE A 126 -22.57 -6.80 -1.28
N PRO A 127 -23.66 -7.17 -1.99
CA PRO A 127 -25.01 -7.16 -1.43
C PRO A 127 -25.23 -8.19 -0.30
N ASN A 128 -24.35 -9.20 -0.19
CA ASN A 128 -24.41 -10.21 0.86
C ASN A 128 -23.76 -9.77 2.18
N VAL A 129 -23.23 -8.54 2.25
CA VAL A 129 -22.58 -7.99 3.45
C VAL A 129 -23.61 -7.20 4.25
N ASP A 130 -23.75 -7.56 5.53
CA ASP A 130 -24.67 -6.92 6.46
C ASP A 130 -23.95 -6.31 7.68
N LYS A 131 -24.72 -5.59 8.51
CA LYS A 131 -24.23 -4.96 9.75
C LYS A 131 -23.54 -5.93 10.71
N ASN A 132 -24.06 -7.14 10.85
CA ASN A 132 -23.52 -8.13 11.77
C ASN A 132 -22.17 -8.65 11.27
N SER A 133 -22.08 -8.89 9.95
CA SER A 133 -20.90 -9.38 9.27
C SER A 133 -19.72 -8.40 9.35
N LEU A 134 -19.96 -7.08 9.35
CA LEU A 134 -18.94 -6.04 9.52
C LEU A 134 -18.80 -5.53 10.97
N SER A 135 -19.27 -6.29 11.95
CA SER A 135 -19.08 -5.95 13.36
C SER A 135 -17.59 -5.95 13.76
N SER A 136 -17.23 -5.05 14.68
CA SER A 136 -15.88 -4.95 15.25
C SER A 136 -15.42 -6.30 15.85
N GLN A 137 -16.32 -7.02 16.52
CA GLN A 137 -16.02 -8.32 17.12
C GLN A 137 -15.61 -9.36 16.06
N LEU A 138 -16.38 -9.50 14.97
CA LEU A 138 -16.04 -10.44 13.91
C LEU A 138 -14.75 -10.04 13.19
N PHE A 139 -14.49 -8.75 13.00
CA PHE A 139 -13.23 -8.26 12.45
C PHE A 139 -12.03 -8.74 13.29
N TRP A 140 -12.05 -8.52 14.61
CA TRP A 140 -10.95 -8.90 15.50
C TRP A 140 -10.85 -10.42 15.69
N ASP A 141 -11.96 -11.14 15.76
CA ASP A 141 -11.95 -12.60 15.89
C ASP A 141 -11.39 -13.33 14.68
N ASN A 142 -11.51 -12.72 13.50
CA ASN A 142 -10.90 -13.20 12.26
C ASN A 142 -9.43 -12.77 12.16
N THR A 143 -9.11 -11.50 12.37
CA THR A 143 -7.75 -10.98 12.17
C THR A 143 -6.76 -11.40 13.26
N LYS A 144 -7.19 -11.75 14.47
CA LYS A 144 -6.30 -12.27 15.53
C LYS A 144 -5.60 -13.59 15.19
N LYS A 145 -6.06 -14.31 14.16
CA LYS A 145 -5.45 -15.56 13.67
C LYS A 145 -4.35 -15.34 12.64
N ILE A 146 -4.11 -14.10 12.22
CA ILE A 146 -3.04 -13.77 11.27
C ILE A 146 -1.71 -14.03 11.97
N SER A 147 -0.95 -15.01 11.46
CA SER A 147 0.41 -15.24 11.91
C SER A 147 1.38 -14.31 11.18
N TYR A 148 2.54 -14.07 11.79
CA TYR A 148 3.60 -13.27 11.17
C TYR A 148 4.04 -13.84 9.81
N ASN A 149 4.27 -15.14 9.71
CA ASN A 149 4.65 -15.77 8.44
C ASN A 149 3.56 -15.63 7.37
N ALA A 150 2.28 -15.77 7.76
CA ALA A 150 1.19 -15.66 6.80
C ALA A 150 1.06 -14.23 6.24
N ILE A 151 1.19 -13.19 7.08
CA ILE A 151 1.13 -11.80 6.59
C ILE A 151 2.35 -11.43 5.75
N GLN A 152 3.55 -11.92 6.10
CA GLN A 152 4.76 -11.73 5.29
C GLN A 152 4.61 -12.34 3.90
N ASN A 153 4.10 -13.58 3.81
CA ASN A 153 3.83 -14.24 2.54
C ASN A 153 2.75 -13.53 1.73
N ALA A 154 1.67 -13.12 2.38
CA ALA A 154 0.59 -12.36 1.73
C ALA A 154 1.11 -11.04 1.15
N TRP A 155 1.91 -10.32 1.92
CA TRP A 155 2.51 -9.07 1.49
C TRP A 155 3.45 -9.26 0.30
N LYS A 156 4.31 -10.29 0.34
CA LYS A 156 5.18 -10.64 -0.78
C LYS A 156 4.37 -10.86 -2.06
N GLN A 157 3.29 -11.62 -2.01
CA GLN A 157 2.42 -11.84 -3.19
C GLN A 157 1.80 -10.55 -3.73
N ILE A 158 1.39 -9.63 -2.84
CA ILE A 158 0.83 -8.33 -3.24
C ILE A 158 1.90 -7.49 -3.93
N VAL A 159 3.08 -7.41 -3.35
CA VAL A 159 4.22 -6.67 -3.91
C VAL A 159 4.63 -7.25 -5.26
N ASP A 160 4.75 -8.57 -5.37
CA ASP A 160 5.13 -9.26 -6.62
C ASP A 160 4.15 -8.94 -7.76
N LYS A 161 2.83 -9.01 -7.47
CA LYS A 161 1.79 -8.64 -8.44
C LYS A 161 1.86 -7.17 -8.80
N THR A 162 2.04 -6.30 -7.83
CA THR A 162 2.07 -4.86 -8.08
C THR A 162 3.28 -4.50 -8.95
N ILE A 163 4.47 -5.04 -8.66
CA ILE A 163 5.68 -4.85 -9.50
C ILE A 163 5.49 -5.42 -10.91
N ALA A 164 4.74 -6.53 -11.07
CA ALA A 164 4.48 -7.09 -12.40
C ALA A 164 3.51 -6.26 -13.24
N HIS A 165 2.57 -5.56 -12.59
CA HIS A 165 1.54 -4.76 -13.26
C HIS A 165 1.90 -3.27 -13.41
N GLU A 166 2.77 -2.77 -12.54
CA GLU A 166 3.16 -1.37 -12.46
C GLU A 166 4.67 -1.24 -12.70
N ASN A 167 5.11 -0.22 -13.44
CA ASN A 167 6.53 -0.01 -13.73
C ASN A 167 7.27 0.66 -12.54
N ILE A 168 7.32 -0.04 -11.41
CA ILE A 168 7.88 0.44 -10.15
C ILE A 168 9.42 0.42 -10.23
N ASP A 169 10.04 1.54 -9.85
CA ASP A 169 11.49 1.67 -9.82
C ASP A 169 12.07 1.09 -8.52
N LEU A 170 12.74 -0.06 -8.63
CA LEU A 170 13.40 -0.74 -7.52
C LEU A 170 14.86 -0.29 -7.31
N SER A 171 15.40 0.58 -8.16
CA SER A 171 16.84 0.92 -8.13
C SER A 171 17.28 1.60 -6.84
N ASN A 172 16.37 2.35 -6.20
CA ASN A 172 16.65 3.12 -5.00
C ASN A 172 15.59 2.85 -3.93
N VAL A 173 16.02 2.33 -2.79
CA VAL A 173 15.16 1.92 -1.68
C VAL A 173 15.62 2.60 -0.40
N SER A 174 14.72 3.28 0.30
CA SER A 174 14.98 3.78 1.65
C SER A 174 14.51 2.77 2.68
N CYS A 175 15.33 2.51 3.70
CA CYS A 175 14.95 1.73 4.87
C CYS A 175 14.98 2.61 6.11
N ASP A 176 13.88 2.63 6.85
CA ASP A 176 13.81 3.27 8.17
C ASP A 176 13.13 2.36 9.20
N GLY A 177 13.59 2.48 10.44
CA GLY A 177 13.07 1.80 11.62
C GLY A 177 12.40 2.80 12.55
N THR A 178 11.18 2.51 12.97
CA THR A 178 10.44 3.32 13.94
C THR A 178 9.79 2.46 15.00
N ASN A 179 9.47 3.06 16.14
CA ASN A 179 8.91 2.38 17.30
C ASN A 179 7.64 3.07 17.79
N PHE A 180 6.56 2.29 17.88
CA PHE A 180 5.25 2.75 18.33
C PHE A 180 5.00 2.25 19.74
N TYR A 181 4.71 3.17 20.67
CA TYR A 181 4.21 2.77 21.97
C TYR A 181 2.76 2.29 21.87
N THR A 182 2.39 1.42 22.80
CA THR A 182 1.08 0.77 22.85
C THR A 182 0.45 0.98 24.23
N PHE A 183 -0.86 0.77 24.31
CA PHE A 183 -1.59 0.74 25.58
C PHE A 183 -1.82 -0.69 26.10
N ILE A 184 -1.02 -1.65 25.63
CA ILE A 184 -1.10 -3.04 26.09
C ILE A 184 -0.77 -3.08 27.58
N SER A 185 -1.69 -3.64 28.37
CA SER A 185 -1.51 -3.80 29.82
C SER A 185 -0.21 -4.53 30.16
N SER A 186 0.42 -4.13 31.28
CA SER A 186 1.59 -4.81 31.85
C SER A 186 1.33 -6.30 32.02
N PHE A 187 0.12 -6.66 32.50
CA PHE A 187 -0.30 -8.03 32.81
C PHE A 187 -0.74 -8.83 31.57
N ASN A 188 -0.81 -8.20 30.39
CA ASN A 188 -1.08 -8.94 29.16
C ASN A 188 0.19 -9.68 28.72
N MET A 189 0.18 -11.00 28.91
CA MET A 189 1.26 -11.93 28.55
C MET A 189 1.11 -12.55 27.16
N ARG A 190 0.04 -12.26 26.43
CA ARG A 190 -0.23 -12.85 25.10
C ARG A 190 0.62 -12.21 24.01
N CYS A 191 1.03 -10.96 24.18
CA CYS A 191 1.85 -10.24 23.21
C CYS A 191 3.32 -10.27 23.64
N SER A 192 4.13 -11.07 22.94
CA SER A 192 5.56 -11.22 23.21
C SER A 192 6.40 -10.07 22.65
N ILE A 193 6.00 -9.48 21.52
CA ILE A 193 6.77 -8.45 20.81
C ILE A 193 6.74 -7.07 21.48
N ALA A 194 5.68 -6.77 22.25
CA ALA A 194 5.54 -5.47 22.87
C ALA A 194 6.37 -5.39 24.16
N LYS A 195 7.51 -4.68 24.11
CA LYS A 195 8.48 -4.57 25.22
C LYS A 195 8.71 -3.11 25.60
N ARG A 196 9.02 -2.82 26.86
CA ARG A 196 9.41 -1.46 27.27
C ARG A 196 10.82 -1.15 26.79
N GLY A 197 11.06 0.06 26.31
CA GLY A 197 12.36 0.50 25.86
C GLY A 197 12.44 2.02 25.74
N LYS A 198 13.52 2.51 25.13
CA LYS A 198 13.64 3.93 24.77
C LYS A 198 12.75 4.21 23.56
N ASN A 199 11.79 5.11 23.69
CA ASN A 199 10.94 5.59 22.59
C ASN A 199 11.36 7.01 22.20
N LYS A 200 11.29 7.37 20.91
CA LYS A 200 11.52 8.73 20.39
C LYS A 200 10.60 9.78 21.04
N GLN A 201 9.41 9.38 21.50
CA GLN A 201 8.42 10.23 22.18
C GLN A 201 8.52 10.23 23.72
N GLY A 202 9.60 9.69 24.29
CA GLY A 202 9.86 9.72 25.74
C GLY A 202 9.00 8.77 26.61
N ARG A 203 8.06 8.02 26.02
CA ARG A 203 7.13 7.11 26.73
C ARG A 203 7.76 5.77 27.13
N ARG A 204 8.73 5.80 28.04
CA ARG A 204 9.40 4.59 28.57
C ARG A 204 8.49 3.72 29.45
N ASP A 205 7.39 4.29 29.95
CA ASP A 205 6.37 3.62 30.77
C ASP A 205 5.56 2.59 29.97
N LYS A 206 5.41 2.81 28.66
CA LYS A 206 4.58 2.01 27.77
C LYS A 206 5.36 0.89 27.09
N LYS A 207 4.68 -0.24 26.84
CA LYS A 207 5.21 -1.29 25.96
C LYS A 207 5.22 -0.74 24.52
N GLN A 208 6.29 -0.99 23.77
CA GLN A 208 6.45 -0.55 22.40
C GLN A 208 6.77 -1.71 21.46
N VAL A 209 6.47 -1.51 20.19
CA VAL A 209 6.74 -2.42 19.08
C VAL A 209 7.55 -1.66 18.04
N SER A 210 8.62 -2.27 17.54
CA SER A 210 9.41 -1.71 16.45
C SER A 210 8.95 -2.22 15.10
N PHE A 211 9.07 -1.36 14.10
CA PHE A 211 8.62 -1.57 12.72
C PHE A 211 9.67 -1.03 11.77
N ALA A 212 10.19 -1.89 10.88
CA ALA A 212 11.08 -1.51 9.81
C ALA A 212 10.32 -1.52 8.48
N LEU A 213 10.59 -0.55 7.61
CA LEU A 213 9.96 -0.41 6.30
C LEU A 213 10.98 -0.09 5.22
N PHE A 214 10.94 -0.86 4.14
CA PHE A 214 11.66 -0.61 2.89
C PHE A 214 10.68 -0.01 1.89
N CYS A 215 11.03 1.13 1.32
CA CYS A 215 10.17 1.88 0.42
C CYS A 215 10.94 2.36 -0.80
N THR A 216 10.35 2.27 -1.99
CA THR A 216 10.98 2.83 -3.19
C THR A 216 11.08 4.34 -3.08
N ARG A 217 12.20 4.89 -3.55
CA ARG A 217 12.45 6.33 -3.45
C ARG A 217 11.53 7.14 -4.37
N LYS A 218 11.29 6.63 -5.58
CA LYS A 218 10.56 7.32 -6.65
C LYS A 218 9.04 7.22 -6.47
N ASP A 219 8.54 6.00 -6.28
CA ASP A 219 7.09 5.74 -6.27
C ASP A 219 6.48 5.72 -4.86
N HIS A 220 7.33 5.83 -3.83
CA HIS A 220 6.92 5.73 -2.42
C HIS A 220 6.17 4.43 -2.12
N PHE A 221 6.54 3.35 -2.82
CA PHE A 221 5.88 2.07 -2.71
C PHE A 221 6.57 1.21 -1.65
N PRO A 222 5.84 0.73 -0.62
CA PRO A 222 6.43 -0.13 0.40
C PRO A 222 6.70 -1.53 -0.17
N LEU A 223 7.96 -1.96 -0.12
CA LEU A 223 8.42 -3.24 -0.66
C LEU A 223 8.44 -4.34 0.39
N TYR A 224 8.94 -4.01 1.58
CA TYR A 224 9.15 -4.99 2.63
C TYR A 224 8.95 -4.33 3.98
N PHE A 225 8.42 -5.09 4.93
CA PHE A 225 8.31 -4.65 6.30
C PHE A 225 8.72 -5.75 7.25
N ASP A 226 9.19 -5.38 8.43
CA ASP A 226 9.39 -6.31 9.54
C ASP A 226 8.90 -5.69 10.86
N VAL A 227 8.48 -6.53 11.80
CA VAL A 227 8.02 -6.14 13.13
C VAL A 227 8.82 -6.91 14.16
N TYR A 228 9.41 -6.21 15.12
CA TYR A 228 10.28 -6.81 16.12
C TYR A 228 10.08 -6.19 17.51
N GLU A 229 10.76 -6.77 18.49
CA GLU A 229 10.66 -6.36 19.89
C GLU A 229 11.12 -4.92 20.08
N GLY A 230 10.28 -4.12 20.74
CA GLY A 230 10.51 -2.68 20.85
C GLY A 230 11.71 -2.24 21.68
N ASN A 231 12.39 -3.16 22.37
CA ASN A 231 13.57 -2.86 23.20
C ASN A 231 14.89 -3.32 22.55
N LYS A 232 14.85 -3.85 21.33
CA LYS A 232 16.06 -4.29 20.64
C LYS A 232 16.80 -3.12 19.99
N HIS A 233 18.11 -3.31 19.86
CA HIS A 233 18.99 -2.36 19.21
C HIS A 233 18.89 -2.49 17.69
N ASP A 234 18.72 -1.37 16.99
CA ASP A 234 18.39 -1.35 15.57
C ASP A 234 19.47 -2.02 14.70
N SER A 235 20.76 -1.77 14.96
CA SER A 235 21.85 -2.37 14.17
C SER A 235 21.84 -3.91 14.12
N LYS A 236 21.50 -4.60 15.22
CA LYS A 236 21.43 -6.08 15.29
C LYS A 236 20.19 -6.64 14.61
N GLU A 237 19.08 -5.90 14.63
CA GLU A 237 17.86 -6.34 13.96
C GLU A 237 17.90 -6.00 12.46
N PHE A 238 18.51 -4.86 12.09
CA PHE A 238 18.78 -4.50 10.70
C PHE A 238 19.54 -5.61 9.97
N GLU A 239 20.52 -6.23 10.63
CA GLU A 239 21.29 -7.35 10.10
C GLU A 239 20.40 -8.54 9.64
N LYS A 240 19.36 -8.85 10.41
CA LYS A 240 18.41 -9.92 10.06
C LYS A 240 17.41 -9.47 9.02
N ILE A 241 16.96 -8.23 9.12
CA ILE A 241 15.98 -7.63 8.24
C ILE A 241 16.55 -7.50 6.82
N ILE A 242 17.81 -7.06 6.68
CA ILE A 242 18.47 -6.91 5.39
C ILE A 242 18.68 -8.26 4.69
N GLU A 243 19.01 -9.30 5.46
CA GLU A 243 19.16 -10.65 4.93
C GLU A 243 17.83 -11.22 4.40
N LYS A 244 16.73 -11.01 5.14
CA LYS A 244 15.38 -11.34 4.67
C LYS A 244 15.00 -10.54 3.43
N PHE A 245 15.38 -9.26 3.37
CA PHE A 245 15.14 -8.41 2.21
C PHE A 245 15.88 -8.96 0.99
N PHE A 246 17.18 -9.23 1.09
CA PHE A 246 17.97 -9.80 -0.01
C PHE A 246 17.36 -11.10 -0.51
N LYS A 247 17.00 -12.01 0.39
CA LYS A 247 16.35 -13.28 0.04
C LYS A 247 15.02 -13.10 -0.72
N ASN A 248 14.28 -12.01 -0.45
CA ASN A 248 12.98 -11.76 -1.06
C ASN A 248 13.05 -10.97 -2.39
N PHE A 249 14.16 -10.28 -2.64
CA PHE A 249 14.31 -9.36 -3.77
C PHE A 249 15.46 -9.69 -4.71
N ASN A 250 16.31 -10.67 -4.40
CA ASN A 250 17.40 -11.12 -5.29
C ASN A 250 16.93 -11.42 -6.71
N ASP A 251 15.83 -12.16 -6.85
CA ASP A 251 15.29 -12.56 -8.16
C ASP A 251 14.63 -11.40 -8.93
N LYS A 252 14.47 -10.24 -8.28
CA LYS A 252 13.84 -9.04 -8.86
C LYS A 252 14.86 -7.95 -9.20
N CYS A 253 16.12 -8.14 -8.82
CA CYS A 253 17.20 -7.23 -9.19
C CYS A 253 17.52 -7.40 -10.68
N ASN A 254 17.43 -6.31 -11.44
CA ASN A 254 18.06 -6.29 -12.76
C ASN A 254 19.58 -6.33 -12.56
N SER A 255 20.21 -7.43 -12.99
CA SER A 255 21.64 -7.72 -12.81
C SER A 255 22.58 -6.60 -13.27
N ASN A 256 22.14 -5.72 -14.17
CA ASN A 256 22.95 -4.63 -14.70
C ASN A 256 22.93 -3.34 -13.86
N LYS A 257 22.02 -3.18 -12.89
CA LYS A 257 21.89 -1.93 -12.10
C LYS A 257 21.90 -2.12 -10.58
N GLY A 258 21.56 -3.31 -10.09
CA GLY A 258 21.43 -3.56 -8.66
C GLY A 258 20.36 -2.70 -7.96
N ILE A 259 20.29 -2.82 -6.62
CA ILE A 259 19.41 -2.03 -5.75
C ILE A 259 20.27 -1.27 -4.75
N THR A 260 20.15 0.05 -4.72
CA THR A 260 20.81 0.91 -3.73
C THR A 260 19.91 1.11 -2.52
N ILE A 261 20.37 0.72 -1.34
CA ILE A 261 19.63 0.83 -0.08
C ILE A 261 20.19 1.99 0.74
N VAL A 262 19.32 2.95 1.06
CA VAL A 262 19.63 4.12 1.88
C VAL A 262 19.14 3.90 3.31
N PHE A 263 20.01 4.02 4.30
CA PHE A 263 19.66 3.84 5.71
C PHE A 263 20.39 4.81 6.66
N ASP A 264 19.81 5.04 7.84
CA ASP A 264 20.38 5.92 8.87
C ASP A 264 21.57 5.31 9.61
N LYS A 265 22.44 6.15 10.18
CA LYS A 265 23.66 5.79 10.92
C LYS A 265 23.43 4.82 12.08
N GLY A 266 22.22 4.79 12.64
CA GLY A 266 21.84 3.85 13.71
C GLY A 266 21.94 2.38 13.31
N ASN A 267 21.93 2.11 11.99
CA ASN A 267 22.04 0.77 11.42
C ASN A 267 23.47 0.38 11.02
N ASN A 268 24.46 1.26 11.19
CA ASN A 268 25.83 0.96 10.82
C ASN A 268 26.43 -0.11 11.74
N SER A 269 26.97 -1.17 11.14
CA SER A 269 27.80 -2.17 11.82
C SER A 269 28.72 -2.85 10.81
N LYS A 270 29.82 -3.45 11.29
CA LYS A 270 30.72 -4.24 10.44
C LYS A 270 29.96 -5.34 9.69
N ASP A 271 29.18 -6.14 10.43
CA ASP A 271 28.41 -7.26 9.88
C ASP A 271 27.42 -6.81 8.79
N ASN A 272 26.78 -5.65 8.97
CA ASN A 272 25.85 -5.10 7.98
C ASN A 272 26.57 -4.72 6.68
N PHE A 273 27.73 -4.08 6.76
CA PHE A 273 28.50 -3.72 5.58
C PHE A 273 29.08 -4.94 4.86
N GLU A 274 29.55 -5.95 5.59
CA GLU A 274 29.99 -7.22 5.01
C GLU A 274 28.87 -7.90 4.20
N LYS A 275 27.62 -7.83 4.66
CA LYS A 275 26.46 -8.34 3.89
C LYS A 275 26.29 -7.61 2.55
N PHE A 276 26.49 -6.30 2.48
CA PHE A 276 26.41 -5.59 1.19
C PHE A 276 27.56 -5.95 0.26
N ILE A 277 28.78 -6.04 0.77
CA ILE A 277 29.98 -6.37 -0.03
C ILE A 277 29.86 -7.77 -0.64
N ASN A 278 29.35 -8.71 0.14
CA ASN A 278 29.16 -10.10 -0.30
C ASN A 278 28.00 -10.28 -1.28
N ASN A 279 27.21 -9.23 -1.58
CA ASN A 279 26.08 -9.29 -2.49
C ASN A 279 26.19 -8.22 -3.59
N PRO A 280 26.76 -8.53 -4.77
CA PRO A 280 27.05 -7.53 -5.81
C PRO A 280 25.81 -6.86 -6.41
N ASN A 281 24.63 -7.45 -6.22
CA ASN A 281 23.36 -6.89 -6.66
C ASN A 281 22.83 -5.77 -5.75
N TYR A 282 23.48 -5.51 -4.61
CA TYR A 282 23.07 -4.44 -3.71
C TYR A 282 24.19 -3.44 -3.47
N HIS A 283 23.80 -2.19 -3.43
CA HIS A 283 24.63 -1.07 -3.05
C HIS A 283 24.03 -0.41 -1.81
N PHE A 284 24.81 0.41 -1.12
CA PHE A 284 24.32 1.13 0.04
C PHE A 284 24.75 2.59 0.03
N VAL A 285 23.95 3.42 0.69
CA VAL A 285 24.30 4.78 1.10
C VAL A 285 23.87 4.92 2.54
N GLY A 286 24.80 5.26 3.43
CA GLY A 286 24.50 5.37 4.85
C GLY A 286 25.28 6.50 5.48
N SER A 287 24.63 7.30 6.32
CA SER A 287 25.33 8.36 7.03
C SER A 287 26.29 7.80 8.08
N VAL A 288 27.42 8.46 8.30
CA VAL A 288 28.37 8.12 9.37
C VAL A 288 28.42 9.23 10.42
N LYS A 289 28.78 8.90 11.67
CA LYS A 289 28.91 9.92 12.72
C LYS A 289 30.17 10.75 12.45
N VAL A 290 29.98 12.07 12.36
CA VAL A 290 31.10 13.01 12.18
C VAL A 290 32.13 12.88 13.30
N ASP A 291 31.68 12.61 14.54
CA ASP A 291 32.56 12.41 15.71
C ASP A 291 33.51 11.22 15.59
N ASP A 292 33.13 10.18 14.84
CA ASP A 292 33.98 9.01 14.61
C ASP A 292 35.05 9.30 13.54
N HIS A 293 34.97 10.47 12.90
CA HIS A 293 35.77 10.88 11.76
C HIS A 293 36.24 12.35 11.89
N LYS A 294 36.75 12.72 13.07
CA LYS A 294 37.17 14.09 13.39
C LYS A 294 38.19 14.67 12.42
N GLU A 295 38.98 13.85 11.74
CA GLU A 295 39.94 14.26 10.72
C GLU A 295 39.31 14.81 9.44
N LEU A 296 38.01 14.58 9.21
CA LEU A 296 37.21 15.24 8.17
C LEU A 296 36.72 16.63 8.62
N GLY A 297 36.51 16.82 9.93
CA GLY A 297 36.08 18.10 10.53
C GLY A 297 36.95 19.35 10.25
N PRO A 298 38.29 19.28 10.17
CA PRO A 298 39.14 20.46 9.95
C PRO A 298 39.24 20.92 8.49
N VAL A 299 38.62 20.26 7.52
CA VAL A 299 38.63 20.74 6.13
C VAL A 299 37.79 22.01 6.05
N LEU A 300 38.40 23.16 5.74
CA LEU A 300 37.68 24.43 5.60
C LEU A 300 36.67 24.34 4.44
N ASN A 301 35.51 25.00 4.55
CA ASN A 301 34.50 25.00 3.47
C ASN A 301 34.99 25.65 2.16
N ASN A 302 36.11 26.37 2.22
CA ASN A 302 36.80 26.98 1.08
C ASN A 302 37.97 26.11 0.55
N ASP A 303 38.15 24.91 1.09
CA ASP A 303 39.12 23.96 0.56
C ASP A 303 38.74 23.57 -0.87
N LYS A 304 39.75 23.55 -1.76
CA LYS A 304 39.57 23.25 -3.19
C LYS A 304 39.00 21.86 -3.44
N ARG A 305 39.08 20.96 -2.46
CA ARG A 305 38.52 19.60 -2.53
C ARG A 305 36.99 19.57 -2.48
N PHE A 306 36.34 20.63 -2.00
CA PHE A 306 34.89 20.77 -2.01
C PHE A 306 34.40 21.28 -3.36
N ILE A 307 33.65 20.45 -4.07
CA ILE A 307 33.09 20.77 -5.38
C ILE A 307 31.61 21.12 -5.19
N LYS A 308 31.18 22.26 -5.74
CA LYS A 308 29.76 22.64 -5.78
C LYS A 308 28.99 21.63 -6.63
N LEU A 309 27.84 21.19 -6.12
CA LEU A 309 27.00 20.27 -6.87
C LEU A 309 26.26 21.02 -7.99
N SER A 310 26.18 20.41 -9.17
CA SER A 310 25.53 21.01 -10.35
C SER A 310 24.01 20.83 -10.39
N ASN A 311 23.43 20.13 -9.41
CA ASN A 311 22.00 19.90 -9.35
C ASN A 311 21.30 21.16 -8.83
N PRO A 312 20.30 21.73 -9.54
CA PRO A 312 19.58 22.94 -9.11
C PRO A 312 18.96 22.83 -7.71
N LYS A 313 18.61 21.61 -7.26
CA LYS A 313 18.06 21.38 -5.91
C LYS A 313 19.12 21.40 -4.80
N LEU A 314 20.40 21.49 -5.15
CA LEU A 314 21.55 21.37 -4.26
C LEU A 314 22.58 22.49 -4.52
N GLU A 315 22.14 23.66 -5.00
CA GLU A 315 23.04 24.74 -5.44
C GLU A 315 23.98 25.25 -4.33
N ASP A 316 23.52 25.19 -3.08
CA ASP A 316 24.26 25.60 -1.89
C ASP A 316 25.07 24.46 -1.25
N VAL A 317 25.04 23.27 -1.86
CA VAL A 317 25.72 22.10 -1.33
C VAL A 317 27.08 21.93 -2.01
N LYS A 318 28.13 21.82 -1.20
CA LYS A 318 29.44 21.34 -1.67
C LYS A 318 29.68 19.93 -1.18
N ALA A 319 30.38 19.14 -1.98
CA ALA A 319 30.75 17.78 -1.63
C ALA A 319 32.26 17.56 -1.77
N PHE A 320 32.83 16.82 -0.83
CA PHE A 320 34.18 16.31 -0.86
C PHE A 320 34.13 14.78 -0.83
N ARG A 321 34.77 14.15 -1.82
CA ARG A 321 34.83 12.68 -1.92
C ARG A 321 36.20 12.17 -1.47
N VAL A 322 36.21 11.20 -0.58
CA VAL A 322 37.44 10.56 -0.07
C VAL A 322 37.25 9.05 0.06
N LYS A 323 38.33 8.28 -0.06
CA LYS A 323 38.34 6.85 0.30
C LYS A 323 38.81 6.68 1.73
N LYS A 324 38.10 5.86 2.52
CA LYS A 324 38.42 5.64 3.94
C LYS A 324 38.11 4.21 4.36
N ILE A 325 38.90 3.67 5.27
CA ILE A 325 38.60 2.39 5.93
C ILE A 325 37.63 2.65 7.09
N ILE A 326 36.42 2.12 7.00
CA ILE A 326 35.40 2.18 8.06
C ILE A 326 35.02 0.74 8.40
N TYR A 327 35.08 0.36 9.68
CA TYR A 327 34.87 -1.02 10.14
C TYR A 327 35.78 -2.07 9.46
N GLY A 328 36.97 -1.66 9.00
CA GLY A 328 37.91 -2.55 8.30
C GLY A 328 37.63 -2.72 6.80
N ILE A 329 36.69 -1.96 6.25
CA ILE A 329 36.30 -2.01 4.83
C ILE A 329 36.66 -0.67 4.18
N GLU A 330 37.31 -0.69 3.01
CA GLU A 330 37.50 0.53 2.21
C GLU A 330 36.16 0.98 1.60
N MET A 331 35.73 2.18 1.94
CA MET A 331 34.50 2.80 1.46
C MET A 331 34.80 4.17 0.82
N THR A 332 33.93 4.58 -0.10
CA THR A 332 33.85 5.99 -0.50
C THR A 332 33.02 6.74 0.52
N VAL A 333 33.57 7.79 1.11
CA VAL A 333 32.87 8.72 1.99
C VAL A 333 32.70 10.04 1.26
N ILE A 334 31.49 10.60 1.33
CA ILE A 334 31.14 11.91 0.80
C ILE A 334 30.83 12.82 1.98
N GLU A 335 31.69 13.79 2.22
CA GLU A 335 31.41 14.89 3.14
C GLU A 335 30.64 15.96 2.36
N ILE A 336 29.51 16.41 2.93
CA ILE A 336 28.70 17.48 2.37
C ILE A 336 28.64 18.66 3.34
N THR A 337 28.71 19.86 2.79
CA THR A 337 28.49 21.10 3.52
C THR A 337 27.33 21.85 2.89
N PHE A 338 26.42 22.37 3.71
CA PHE A 338 25.26 23.14 3.28
C PHE A 338 24.89 24.17 4.32
N TRP A 339 24.24 25.25 3.89
CA TRP A 339 23.72 26.28 4.79
C TRP A 339 22.29 25.91 5.19
N ASP A 340 21.99 26.01 6.48
CA ASP A 340 20.62 25.90 6.96
C ASP A 340 19.84 27.22 6.73
N PRO A 341 18.51 27.21 6.89
CA PRO A 341 17.69 28.42 6.71
C PRO A 341 18.03 29.57 7.68
N ASP A 342 18.68 29.26 8.79
CA ASP A 342 19.09 30.22 9.83
C ASP A 342 20.52 30.77 9.57
N GLY A 343 21.15 30.39 8.46
CA GLY A 343 22.48 30.86 8.04
C GLY A 343 23.65 30.14 8.70
N GLN A 344 23.41 28.99 9.34
CA GLN A 344 24.45 28.15 9.94
C GLN A 344 24.98 27.13 8.92
N LEU A 345 26.31 27.03 8.81
CA LEU A 345 26.94 25.99 8.00
C LEU A 345 26.86 24.64 8.71
N LEU A 346 26.10 23.70 8.14
CA LEU A 346 25.99 22.32 8.61
C LEU A 346 26.90 21.39 7.79
N ARG A 347 27.37 20.33 8.46
CA ARG A 347 28.19 19.27 7.85
C ARG A 347 27.57 17.91 8.07
N SER A 348 27.66 17.06 7.06
CA SER A 348 27.27 15.65 7.15
C SER A 348 28.26 14.79 6.35
N ALA A 349 28.42 13.53 6.73
CA ALA A 349 29.21 12.55 6.01
C ALA A 349 28.34 11.32 5.70
N SER A 350 28.42 10.82 4.46
CA SER A 350 27.59 9.71 3.95
C SER A 350 28.35 8.78 3.02
#